data_AF-A0A645BEX5-F1
#
_entry.id   AF-A0A645BEX5-F1
#
_cell.length_a   1.000
_cell.length_b   1.000
_cell.length_c   1.000
_cell.angle_alpha   90.00
_cell.angle_beta   90.00
_cell.angle_gamma   90.00
#
_symmetry.space_group_name_H-M   'P 1'
#
loop_
_entity.id
_entity.type
_entity.pdbx_description
1 polymer ?
#
loop_
_entity_poly.entity_id
_entity_poly.type
_entity_poly.pdbx_seq_one_letter_code
_entity_poly.pdbx_strand_id
1 'polypeptide(L)'
;MPTGGLFTGAGDLKTHDEQAVFGGTAGQPYDPNYHQAADGLANVNQDFLGINGKASAYAIGHLAWDTSIVNGSGSGNSGVPAKASSFGYAAAV
;
A
#
# COMPACT_ATOMS: atom_id res chain seq x y z
N MET A 1 6.85 0.38 20.14
CA MET A 1 7.20 0.30 18.70
C MET A 1 5.92 0.51 17.90
N PRO A 2 5.77 1.65 17.22
CA PRO A 2 4.67 1.85 16.27
C PRO A 2 4.80 0.87 15.10
N THR A 3 3.68 0.32 14.64
CA THR A 3 3.61 -0.63 13.52
C THR A 3 2.47 -0.27 12.58
N GLY A 4 2.57 -0.73 11.33
CA GLY A 4 1.55 -0.56 10.29
C GLY A 4 1.84 -1.48 9.11
N GLY A 5 0.89 -1.59 8.19
CA GLY A 5 1.02 -2.46 7.03
C GLY A 5 -0.14 -2.32 6.04
N LEU A 6 -0.07 -3.11 4.98
CA LEU A 6 -1.06 -3.18 3.90
C LEU A 6 -1.60 -4.60 3.82
N PHE A 7 -2.87 -4.74 3.44
CA PHE A 7 -3.53 -6.03 3.28
C PHE A 7 -4.63 -5.93 2.22
N THR A 8 -4.77 -6.98 1.40
CA THR A 8 -5.76 -7.05 0.31
C THR A 8 -6.99 -7.88 0.66
N GLY A 9 -7.05 -8.45 1.86
CA GLY A 9 -8.08 -9.42 2.26
C GLY A 9 -7.61 -10.88 2.12
N ALA A 10 -8.37 -11.79 2.70
CA ALA A 10 -8.14 -13.24 2.65
C ALA A 10 -9.47 -13.99 2.37
N GLY A 11 -9.89 -14.90 3.25
CA GLY A 11 -11.11 -15.71 3.07
C GLY A 11 -12.44 -14.98 3.30
N ASP A 12 -12.42 -13.75 3.83
CA ASP A 12 -13.64 -12.95 4.02
C ASP A 12 -14.26 -12.56 2.68
N LEU A 13 -15.58 -12.39 2.65
CA LEU A 13 -16.32 -12.05 1.44
C LEU A 13 -16.25 -10.55 1.16
N LYS A 14 -15.95 -10.19 -0.08
CA LYS A 14 -16.01 -8.82 -0.59
C LYS A 14 -17.46 -8.31 -0.58
N THR A 15 -17.66 -7.11 -0.05
CA THR A 15 -18.97 -6.43 -0.04
C THR A 15 -19.28 -5.77 -1.39
N HIS A 16 -20.54 -5.37 -1.60
CA HIS A 16 -20.93 -4.60 -2.78
C HIS A 16 -20.26 -3.22 -2.83
N ASP A 17 -20.05 -2.57 -1.68
CA ASP A 17 -19.40 -1.26 -1.61
C ASP A 17 -17.91 -1.37 -1.98
N GLU A 18 -17.22 -2.40 -1.50
CA GLU A 18 -15.83 -2.66 -1.88
C GLU A 18 -15.69 -3.06 -3.34
N GLN A 19 -16.67 -3.77 -3.91
CA GLN A 19 -16.70 -4.03 -5.36
C GLN A 19 -16.84 -2.72 -6.15
N ALA A 20 -17.68 -1.80 -5.70
CA ALA A 20 -17.89 -0.52 -6.38
C ALA A 20 -16.61 0.33 -6.44
N VAL A 21 -15.76 0.25 -5.41
CA VAL A 21 -14.50 1.01 -5.33
C VAL A 21 -13.32 0.25 -5.95
N PHE A 22 -13.18 -1.04 -5.65
CA PHE A 22 -11.96 -1.81 -5.97
C PHE A 22 -12.17 -2.83 -7.10
N GLY A 23 -13.38 -2.94 -7.65
CA GLY A 23 -13.73 -3.96 -8.62
C GLY A 23 -13.76 -5.37 -8.02
N GLY A 24 -13.71 -6.37 -8.90
CA GLY A 24 -13.87 -7.79 -8.57
C GLY A 24 -15.34 -8.19 -8.47
N THR A 25 -15.62 -9.19 -7.62
CA THR A 25 -16.96 -9.78 -7.47
C THR A 25 -17.37 -9.79 -6.01
N ALA A 26 -18.47 -9.11 -5.68
CA ALA A 26 -19.08 -9.12 -4.37
C ALA A 26 -19.61 -10.53 -4.03
N GLY A 27 -19.55 -10.89 -2.76
CA GLY A 27 -19.90 -12.22 -2.28
C GLY A 27 -18.87 -13.31 -2.63
N GLN A 28 -17.75 -12.98 -3.28
CA GLN A 28 -16.59 -13.87 -3.40
C GLN A 28 -15.55 -13.51 -2.34
N PRO A 29 -14.77 -14.49 -1.86
CA PRO A 29 -13.62 -14.23 -1.00
C PRO A 29 -12.60 -13.33 -1.72
N TYR A 30 -11.89 -12.48 -0.96
CA TYR A 30 -10.81 -11.66 -1.53
C TYR A 30 -9.71 -12.52 -2.16
N ASP A 31 -9.37 -13.62 -1.49
CA ASP A 31 -8.50 -14.67 -1.99
C ASP A 31 -9.27 -16.00 -2.02
N PRO A 32 -9.74 -16.45 -3.19
CA PRO A 32 -10.44 -17.72 -3.35
C PRO A 32 -9.61 -18.96 -2.99
N ASN A 33 -8.29 -18.85 -3.02
CA ASN A 33 -7.37 -19.95 -2.74
C ASN A 33 -6.67 -19.79 -1.37
N TYR A 34 -7.16 -18.93 -0.48
CA TYR A 34 -6.57 -18.73 0.85
C TYR A 34 -6.36 -20.06 1.59
N HIS A 35 -5.12 -20.37 1.95
CA HIS A 35 -4.69 -21.64 2.57
C HIS A 35 -5.04 -22.92 1.77
N GLN A 36 -5.14 -22.82 0.45
CA GLN A 36 -5.42 -23.95 -0.44
C GLN A 36 -4.23 -24.27 -1.34
N ALA A 37 -4.22 -25.44 -1.96
CA ALA A 37 -3.14 -25.89 -2.83
C ALA A 37 -2.93 -25.00 -4.08
N ALA A 38 -3.96 -24.27 -4.49
CA ALA A 38 -3.93 -23.35 -5.62
C ALA A 38 -3.40 -21.95 -5.27
N ASP A 39 -2.97 -21.71 -4.03
CA ASP A 39 -2.29 -20.47 -3.62
C ASP A 39 -0.86 -20.42 -4.19
N GLY A 40 -0.77 -20.03 -5.45
CA GLY A 40 0.48 -19.89 -6.19
C GLY A 40 0.46 -18.67 -7.09
N LEU A 41 1.48 -18.55 -7.96
CA LEU A 41 1.67 -17.35 -8.79
C LEU A 41 0.50 -17.01 -9.73
N ALA A 42 -0.31 -18.01 -10.10
CA ALA A 42 -1.52 -17.81 -10.90
C ALA A 42 -2.65 -17.11 -10.12
N ASN A 43 -2.59 -17.09 -8.79
CA ASN A 43 -3.57 -16.48 -7.89
C ASN A 43 -3.20 -15.03 -7.49
N VAL A 44 -2.19 -14.43 -8.14
CA VAL A 44 -1.72 -13.08 -7.80
C VAL A 44 -2.37 -12.05 -8.72
N ASN A 45 -3.08 -11.09 -8.13
CA ASN A 45 -3.50 -9.89 -8.85
C ASN A 45 -2.33 -8.91 -9.00
N GLN A 46 -1.87 -8.72 -10.25
CA GLN A 46 -0.69 -7.90 -10.55
C GLN A 46 -0.90 -6.40 -10.30
N ASP A 47 -2.13 -5.89 -10.42
CA ASP A 47 -2.43 -4.48 -10.17
C ASP A 47 -2.31 -4.16 -8.68
N PHE A 48 -2.94 -4.98 -7.83
CA PHE A 48 -2.83 -4.82 -6.38
C PHE A 48 -1.42 -5.10 -5.86
N LEU A 49 -0.68 -6.03 -6.47
CA LEU A 49 0.75 -6.21 -6.17
C LEU A 49 1.55 -4.95 -6.51
N GLY A 50 1.32 -4.35 -7.68
CA GLY A 50 1.99 -3.13 -8.10
C GLY A 50 1.68 -1.93 -7.20
N ILE A 51 0.43 -1.77 -6.78
CA ILE A 51 0.00 -0.70 -5.86
C ILE A 51 0.64 -0.88 -4.49
N ASN A 52 0.50 -2.07 -3.88
CA ASN A 52 1.02 -2.33 -2.54
C ASN A 52 2.56 -2.30 -2.50
N GLY A 53 3.22 -2.78 -3.56
CA GLY A 53 4.67 -2.71 -3.68
C GLY A 53 5.18 -1.27 -3.71
N LYS A 54 4.56 -0.40 -4.49
CA LYS A 54 4.89 1.04 -4.54
C LYS A 54 4.61 1.73 -3.21
N ALA A 55 3.46 1.46 -2.60
CA ALA A 55 3.09 2.03 -1.31
C ALA A 55 4.07 1.60 -0.20
N SER A 56 4.50 0.34 -0.19
CA SER A 56 5.49 -0.18 0.75
C SER A 56 6.84 0.51 0.55
N ALA A 57 7.31 0.62 -0.69
CA ALA A 57 8.56 1.31 -1.01
C ALA A 57 8.52 2.78 -0.56
N TYR A 58 7.40 3.48 -0.78
CA TYR A 58 7.20 4.86 -0.33
C TYR A 58 7.25 4.96 1.19
N ALA A 59 6.48 4.13 1.91
CA ALA A 59 6.42 4.17 3.37
C ALA A 59 7.79 3.91 4.01
N ILE A 60 8.52 2.91 3.51
CA ILE A 60 9.87 2.59 3.98
C ILE A 60 10.82 3.76 3.71
N GLY A 61 10.85 4.28 2.48
CA GLY A 61 11.74 5.37 2.11
C GLY A 61 11.45 6.66 2.90
N HIS A 62 10.18 6.99 3.10
CA HIS A 62 9.76 8.15 3.87
C HIS A 62 10.15 8.02 5.33
N LEU A 63 9.79 6.91 5.98
CA LEU A 63 10.06 6.69 7.41
C LEU A 63 11.54 6.45 7.73
N ALA A 64 12.35 6.00 6.76
CA ALA A 64 13.80 5.94 6.90
C ALA A 64 14.45 7.35 6.92
N TRP A 65 13.83 8.31 6.24
CA TRP A 65 14.34 9.68 6.10
C TRP A 65 13.79 10.62 7.18
N ASP A 66 12.50 10.53 7.45
CA ASP A 66 11.77 11.38 8.38
C ASP A 66 10.77 10.55 9.19
N THR A 67 10.95 10.56 10.51
CA THR A 67 10.02 9.89 11.44
C THR A 67 9.07 10.87 12.14
N SER A 68 9.08 12.15 11.77
CA SER A 68 8.31 13.20 12.45
C SER A 68 6.80 12.95 12.45
N ILE A 69 6.28 12.28 11.43
CA ILE A 69 4.87 11.88 11.36
C ILE A 69 4.49 10.83 12.43
N VAL A 70 5.47 10.10 12.96
CA VAL A 70 5.29 9.05 13.99
C VAL A 70 5.75 9.55 15.37
N ASN A 71 6.90 10.22 15.41
CA ASN A 71 7.62 10.56 16.64
C ASN A 71 7.50 12.05 17.03
N GLY A 72 6.81 12.88 16.23
CA GLY A 72 6.62 14.30 16.47
C GLY A 72 7.76 15.19 15.93
N SER A 73 7.54 16.51 15.97
CA SER A 73 8.46 17.52 15.42
C SER A 73 9.88 17.40 16.00
N GLY A 74 10.91 17.44 15.15
CA GLY A 74 12.32 17.35 15.54
C GLY A 74 12.96 15.95 15.43
N SER A 75 12.18 14.92 15.10
CA SER A 75 12.64 13.54 14.87
C SER A 75 12.90 13.20 13.39
N GLY A 76 12.80 14.19 12.52
CA GLY A 76 13.21 14.11 11.12
C GLY A 76 14.66 14.56 10.92
N ASN A 77 15.33 14.06 9.88
CA ASN A 77 16.68 14.51 9.55
C ASN A 77 16.68 16.03 9.25
N SER A 78 17.29 16.84 10.12
CA SER A 78 17.30 18.32 10.04
C SER A 78 18.53 18.89 9.29
N GLY A 79 19.26 18.05 8.55
CA GLY A 79 20.48 18.43 7.84
C GLY A 79 20.23 19.19 6.52
N VAL A 80 20.61 20.46 6.49
CA VAL A 80 20.84 21.36 5.33
C VAL A 80 21.38 20.66 4.05
N PRO A 81 21.07 21.12 2.80
CA PRO A 81 19.98 21.96 2.34
C PRO A 81 19.02 21.22 1.38
N ALA A 82 17.82 21.76 1.24
CA ALA A 82 16.90 21.45 0.16
C ALA A 82 17.57 21.66 -1.21
N LYS A 83 18.01 20.57 -1.86
CA LYS A 83 17.88 20.49 -3.31
C LYS A 83 16.57 19.76 -3.57
N ALA A 84 15.49 20.53 -3.51
CA ALA A 84 14.22 20.12 -4.08
C ALA A 84 14.44 19.92 -5.59
N SER A 85 14.89 18.73 -6.00
CA SER A 85 14.61 18.26 -7.35
C SER A 85 13.15 17.86 -7.36
N SER A 86 12.32 18.85 -7.69
CA SER A 86 10.93 18.73 -8.14
C SER A 86 10.54 17.31 -8.57
N PHE A 87 9.88 16.56 -7.69
CA PHE A 87 8.92 15.58 -8.15
C PHE A 87 7.63 16.36 -8.43
N GLY A 88 7.59 16.96 -9.62
CA GLY A 88 6.43 17.70 -10.09
C GLY A 88 5.24 16.75 -10.21
N TYR A 89 4.24 16.94 -9.35
CA TYR A 89 2.87 16.60 -9.68
C TYR A 89 2.40 17.62 -10.73
N ALA A 90 2.58 17.29 -12.01
CA ALA A 90 1.72 17.85 -13.03
C ALA A 90 0.40 17.08 -12.96
N ALA A 91 -0.62 17.76 -12.42
CA ALA A 91 -2.00 17.36 -12.62
C ALA A 91 -2.27 17.29 -14.14
N ALA A 92 -2.48 16.09 -14.66
CA ALA A 92 -3.10 15.90 -15.95
C ALA A 92 -4.62 15.77 -15.71
N VAL A 93 -5.30 16.90 -15.87
CA VAL A 93 -6.67 16.95 -16.40
C VAL A 93 -6.61 16.83 -17.91
#